data_AF-A0AAQ3JXJ1-F1
#
_entry.id   AF-A0AAQ3JXJ1-F1
#
_cell.length_a   1.000
_cell.length_b   1.000
_cell.length_c   1.000
_cell.angle_alpha   90.00
_cell.angle_beta   90.00
_cell.angle_gamma   90.00
#
_symmetry.space_group_name_H-M   'P 1'
#
loop_
_entity.id
_entity.type
_entity.pdbx_description
1 polymer ?
#
loop_
_entity_poly.entity_id
_entity_poly.type
_entity_poly.pdbx_seq_one_letter_code
_entity_poly.pdbx_strand_id
1 'polypeptide(L)'
;MIFCKADREHAQLIRKTLEDLEAMSDLKINLEKSTVFFSRNSPHRFRTMLGNELNIRHIGAQDHYLGLPSTINRSKSSTFEFIITKVKNKLGGWKSCLLSRAGKATLIKSTLLAILVYAMACFLLLDYLTNEINSLCQNFWWRGTGDKKGKNPSWGWRSIIKGRDFIMEDMLWRVGSSSTLPVFCSLWIPTHPQTQIMGPNQSPSSPVLVAELFDRQMGMWNVHAVRNFFPASLADTVLNIEIQQGRETPIWPLDRSKAYTINSGYLRILDYHNEEATKYIKLKWRDIWKLQAAPKLHHFLWRFCRNSLSVRALLHERGVAIPSTLCSGCSMVDEIILHVFFGCPFAREVWRKSPIASVLNVNYSTPGDYWAKVHLRF
;
A
#
# COMPACT_ATOMS: atom_id res chain seq x y z
N MET A 1 -7.56 23.31 49.26
CA MET A 1 -6.35 22.56 49.67
C MET A 1 -5.85 23.22 50.95
N ILE A 2 -5.71 22.47 52.04
CA ILE A 2 -5.28 22.99 53.35
C ILE A 2 -3.85 22.50 53.58
N PHE A 3 -2.94 23.41 53.94
CA PHE A 3 -1.57 23.08 54.30
C PHE A 3 -1.36 23.32 55.78
N CYS A 4 -0.84 22.32 56.49
CA CYS A 4 -0.51 22.44 57.91
C CYS A 4 0.77 21.67 58.22
N LYS A 5 1.38 21.99 59.37
CA LYS A 5 2.45 21.17 59.92
C LYS A 5 1.90 19.80 60.29
N ALA A 6 2.69 18.74 60.06
CA ALA A 6 2.30 17.38 60.38
C ALA A 6 2.41 17.13 61.89
N ASP A 7 1.54 17.77 62.67
CA ASP A 7 1.44 17.63 64.11
C ASP A 7 0.00 17.25 64.49
N ARG A 8 -0.14 16.56 65.64
CA ARG A 8 -1.43 16.07 66.13
C ARG A 8 -2.43 17.18 66.43
N GLU A 9 -1.97 18.27 67.05
CA GLU A 9 -2.79 19.42 67.40
C GLU A 9 -3.39 20.10 66.16
N HIS A 10 -2.59 20.23 65.09
CA HIS A 10 -3.04 20.82 63.83
C HIS A 10 -4.08 19.93 63.12
N ALA A 11 -3.92 18.61 63.19
CA ALA A 11 -4.90 17.68 62.64
C ALA A 11 -6.25 17.76 63.38
N GLN A 12 -6.22 17.86 64.71
CA GLN A 12 -7.44 18.04 65.52
C GLN A 12 -8.11 19.38 65.25
N LEU A 13 -7.32 20.46 65.11
CA LEU A 13 -7.84 21.77 64.74
C LEU A 13 -8.53 21.75 63.38
N ILE A 14 -7.91 21.12 62.37
CA ILE A 14 -8.53 20.96 61.05
C ILE A 14 -9.83 20.20 61.15
N ARG A 15 -9.86 19.08 61.88
CA ARG A 15 -11.09 18.30 62.04
C ARG A 15 -12.20 19.14 62.66
N LYS A 16 -11.90 19.87 63.73
CA LYS A 16 -12.87 20.76 64.39
C LYS A 16 -13.38 21.84 63.44
N THR A 17 -12.50 22.52 62.70
CA THR A 17 -12.89 23.54 61.73
C THR A 17 -13.76 22.97 60.61
N LEU A 18 -13.50 21.73 60.18
CA LEU A 18 -14.33 21.05 59.18
C LEU A 18 -15.71 20.71 59.77
N GLU A 19 -15.79 20.19 61.00
CA GLU A 19 -17.05 19.93 61.71
C GLU A 19 -17.88 21.22 61.91
N ASP A 20 -17.23 22.31 62.31
CA ASP A 20 -17.86 23.62 62.48
C ASP A 20 -18.39 24.15 61.13
N LEU A 21 -17.65 23.92 60.03
CA LEU A 21 -18.08 24.29 58.69
C LEU A 21 -19.25 23.41 58.21
N GLU A 22 -19.25 22.11 58.49
CA GLU A 22 -20.38 21.23 58.20
C GLU A 22 -21.64 21.68 58.95
N ALA A 23 -21.49 22.11 60.21
CA ALA A 23 -22.60 22.60 61.02
C ALA A 23 -23.15 23.97 60.56
N MET A 24 -22.31 24.86 60.04
CA MET A 24 -22.74 26.20 59.59
C MET A 24 -23.23 26.25 58.15
N SER A 25 -22.74 25.37 57.27
CA SER A 25 -22.99 25.44 55.83
C SER A 25 -24.00 24.44 55.29
N ASP A 26 -24.48 23.50 56.13
CA ASP A 26 -25.28 22.33 55.75
C ASP A 26 -24.62 21.45 54.66
N LEU A 27 -23.33 21.67 54.38
CA LEU A 27 -22.56 20.86 53.45
C LEU A 27 -21.91 19.71 54.20
N LYS A 28 -21.94 18.51 53.63
CA LYS A 28 -21.27 17.33 54.19
C LYS A 28 -20.03 16.97 53.38
N ILE A 29 -18.90 16.81 54.05
CA ILE A 29 -17.63 16.49 53.41
C ILE A 29 -17.58 15.00 53.10
N ASN A 30 -17.22 14.67 51.86
CA ASN A 30 -17.01 13.29 51.47
C ASN A 30 -15.60 12.83 51.88
N LEU A 31 -15.50 12.19 53.04
CA LEU A 31 -14.23 11.66 53.58
C LEU A 31 -13.60 10.55 52.71
N GLU A 32 -14.38 9.87 51.86
CA GLU A 32 -13.85 8.86 50.94
C GLU A 32 -13.12 9.48 49.74
N LYS A 33 -13.53 10.67 49.32
CA LYS A 33 -12.89 11.44 48.24
C LYS A 33 -11.78 12.35 48.77
N SER A 34 -11.81 12.69 50.05
CA SER A 34 -10.75 13.45 50.70
C SER A 34 -9.48 12.61 50.79
N THR A 35 -8.33 13.25 50.59
CA THR A 35 -7.02 12.60 50.69
C THR A 35 -6.05 13.48 51.46
N VAL A 36 -5.18 12.84 52.24
CA VAL A 36 -4.13 13.53 53.01
C VAL A 36 -2.77 13.11 52.49
N PHE A 37 -1.92 14.12 52.23
CA PHE A 37 -0.55 13.95 51.79
C PHE A 37 0.42 14.32 52.91
N PHE A 38 1.42 13.47 53.12
CA PHE A 38 2.51 13.73 54.06
C PHE A 38 3.84 13.87 53.33
N SER A 39 4.73 14.68 53.90
CA SER A 39 6.11 14.80 53.43
C SER A 39 6.82 13.45 53.45
N ARG A 40 7.76 13.25 52.52
CA ARG A 40 8.58 12.03 52.41
C ARG A 40 9.31 11.67 53.71
N ASN A 41 9.66 12.67 54.52
CA ASN A 41 10.44 12.48 55.74
C ASN A 41 9.60 12.03 56.95
N SER A 42 8.27 11.96 56.83
CA SER A 42 7.39 11.49 57.92
C SER A 42 7.34 9.96 58.01
N PRO A 43 7.59 9.34 59.17
CA PRO A 43 7.52 7.88 59.34
C PRO A 43 6.13 7.30 59.04
N HIS A 44 6.06 6.09 58.48
CA HIS A 44 4.79 5.46 58.10
C HIS A 44 3.80 5.35 59.27
N ARG A 45 4.27 4.93 60.45
CA ARG A 45 3.46 4.87 61.69
C ARG A 45 2.78 6.19 62.03
N PHE A 46 3.47 7.31 61.78
CA PHE A 46 2.99 8.65 62.10
C PHE A 46 1.94 9.13 61.09
N ARG A 47 2.10 8.74 59.81
CA ARG A 47 1.10 8.99 58.76
C ARG A 47 -0.20 8.25 59.02
N THR A 48 -0.12 6.98 59.42
CA THR A 48 -1.31 6.17 59.75
C THR A 48 -2.03 6.72 60.98
N MET A 49 -1.28 7.14 62.00
CA MET A 49 -1.85 7.78 63.19
C MET A 49 -2.64 9.04 62.82
N LEU A 50 -2.03 9.97 62.08
CA LEU A 50 -2.69 11.22 61.67
C LEU A 50 -3.84 10.99 60.69
N GLY A 51 -3.74 10.00 59.79
CA GLY A 51 -4.82 9.61 58.89
C GLY A 51 -6.05 9.08 59.63
N ASN A 52 -5.84 8.26 60.65
CA ASN A 52 -6.91 7.76 61.52
C ASN A 52 -7.57 8.90 62.32
N GLU A 53 -6.78 9.86 62.79
CA GLU A 53 -7.30 10.98 63.59
C GLU A 53 -8.16 11.95 62.78
N LEU A 54 -7.84 12.11 61.49
CA LEU A 54 -8.64 12.86 60.51
C LEU A 54 -9.77 12.03 59.89
N ASN A 55 -9.80 10.71 60.11
CA ASN A 55 -10.71 9.76 59.46
C ASN A 55 -10.68 9.84 57.91
N ILE A 56 -9.53 10.16 57.33
CA ILE A 56 -9.33 10.30 55.87
C ILE A 56 -8.33 9.23 55.39
N ARG A 57 -8.62 8.61 54.23
CA ARG A 57 -7.72 7.63 53.63
C ARG A 57 -6.40 8.28 53.23
N HIS A 58 -5.29 7.73 53.70
CA HIS A 58 -3.97 8.08 53.21
C HIS A 58 -3.72 7.40 51.85
N ILE A 59 -3.77 8.19 50.77
CA ILE A 59 -3.41 7.72 49.43
C ILE A 59 -1.99 8.21 49.13
N GLY A 60 -1.05 7.27 48.97
CA GLY A 60 0.30 7.62 48.57
C GLY A 60 0.33 8.24 47.17
N ALA A 61 0.95 9.41 47.04
CA ALA A 61 1.48 10.10 45.83
C ALA A 61 0.74 10.05 44.46
N GLN A 62 -0.45 9.44 44.35
CA GLN A 62 -1.13 9.14 43.08
C GLN A 62 -2.54 9.73 42.94
N ASP A 63 -2.89 10.73 43.76
CA ASP A 63 -4.17 11.42 43.58
C ASP A 63 -4.09 12.49 42.48
N HIS A 64 -5.22 12.71 41.80
CA HIS A 64 -5.33 13.64 40.69
C HIS A 64 -6.21 14.83 41.09
N TYR A 65 -5.63 16.03 41.10
CA TYR A 65 -6.39 17.27 41.23
C TYR A 65 -6.69 17.87 39.86
N LEU A 66 -7.97 18.13 39.57
CA LEU A 66 -8.44 18.61 38.26
C LEU A 66 -7.92 17.78 37.07
N GLY A 67 -7.77 16.47 37.29
CA GLY A 67 -7.32 15.52 36.26
C GLY A 67 -5.81 15.52 35.99
N LEU A 68 -5.02 16.22 36.80
CA LEU A 68 -3.56 16.26 36.79
C LEU A 68 -3.00 15.74 38.13
N PRO A 69 -1.81 15.13 38.15
CA PRO A 69 -1.23 14.58 39.36
C PRO A 69 -0.87 15.70 40.35
N SER A 70 -1.33 15.57 41.59
CA SER A 70 -1.08 16.57 42.64
C SER A 70 0.38 16.56 43.14
N THR A 71 1.10 15.45 42.94
CA THR A 71 2.50 15.30 43.34
C THR A 71 3.31 14.56 42.28
N ILE A 72 4.50 15.05 41.96
CA ILE A 72 5.41 14.39 41.01
C ILE A 72 6.31 13.41 41.78
N ASN A 73 6.26 12.12 41.43
CA ASN A 73 7.11 11.10 42.05
C ASN A 73 8.50 11.06 41.39
N ARG A 74 9.47 10.33 41.99
CA ARG A 74 10.83 10.16 41.41
C ARG A 74 10.77 9.55 40.00
N SER A 75 9.83 8.64 39.77
CA SER A 75 9.50 8.16 38.42
C SER A 75 8.55 9.16 37.73
N LYS A 76 9.14 10.03 36.91
CA LYS A 76 8.38 10.93 36.03
C LYS A 76 7.55 10.13 35.02
N SER A 77 7.99 8.93 34.64
CA SER A 77 7.27 8.07 33.69
C SER A 77 5.92 7.60 34.22
N SER A 78 5.90 7.06 35.44
CA SER A 78 4.66 6.62 36.10
C SER A 78 3.69 7.78 36.38
N THR A 79 4.22 8.99 36.60
CA THR A 79 3.40 10.17 36.89
C THR A 79 2.58 10.63 35.68
N PHE A 80 3.07 10.42 34.45
CA PHE A 80 2.40 10.89 33.21
C PHE A 80 1.72 9.78 32.40
N GLU A 81 1.76 8.53 32.88
CA GLU A 81 1.13 7.39 32.20
C GLU A 81 -0.40 7.53 32.09
N PHE A 82 -1.03 8.28 32.99
CA PHE A 82 -2.45 8.63 32.87
C PHE A 82 -2.76 9.43 31.59
N ILE A 83 -1.84 10.27 31.10
CA ILE A 83 -2.03 11.05 29.86
C ILE A 83 -2.04 10.10 28.68
N ILE A 84 -1.06 9.19 28.61
CA ILE A 84 -0.97 8.17 27.57
C ILE A 84 -2.25 7.32 27.57
N THR A 85 -2.71 6.90 28.75
CA THR A 85 -3.92 6.10 28.90
C THR A 85 -5.17 6.84 28.43
N LYS A 86 -5.32 8.13 28.77
CA LYS A 86 -6.42 8.99 28.27
C LYS A 86 -6.38 9.12 26.75
N VAL A 87 -5.21 9.34 26.16
CA VAL A 87 -5.03 9.42 24.70
C VAL A 87 -5.38 8.09 24.04
N LYS A 88 -4.87 6.96 24.56
CA LYS A 88 -5.19 5.60 24.07
C LYS A 88 -6.70 5.35 24.09
N ASN A 89 -7.37 5.66 25.20
CA ASN A 89 -8.81 5.44 25.33
C ASN A 89 -9.63 6.33 24.39
N LYS A 90 -9.23 7.60 24.19
CA LYS A 90 -9.90 8.51 23.24
C LYS A 90 -9.72 8.05 21.79
N LEU A 91 -8.49 7.70 21.39
CA LEU A 91 -8.20 7.19 20.05
C LEU A 91 -8.85 5.82 19.79
N GLY A 92 -8.91 4.96 20.79
CA GLY A 92 -9.55 3.64 20.72
C GLY A 92 -11.08 3.72 20.63
N GLY A 93 -11.70 4.72 21.26
CA GLY A 93 -13.14 4.98 21.16
C GLY A 93 -13.59 5.43 19.77
N TRP A 94 -12.67 5.92 18.93
CA TRP A 94 -12.98 6.31 17.56
C TRP A 94 -12.72 5.18 16.58
N LYS A 95 -13.77 4.77 15.86
CA LYS A 95 -13.62 3.90 14.69
C LYS A 95 -12.89 4.68 13.60
N SER A 96 -11.56 4.57 13.57
CA SER A 96 -10.70 5.19 12.54
C SER A 96 -11.12 4.82 11.11
N CYS A 97 -11.86 3.70 10.96
CA CYS A 97 -12.44 3.19 9.74
C CYS A 97 -13.57 4.05 9.13
N LEU A 98 -14.25 4.87 9.94
CA LEU A 98 -15.39 5.70 9.50
C LEU A 98 -14.99 7.14 9.16
N LEU A 99 -13.72 7.50 9.39
CA LEU A 99 -13.25 8.87 9.33
C LEU A 99 -12.37 9.08 8.10
N SER A 100 -12.66 10.15 7.35
CA SER A 100 -11.80 10.62 6.26
C SER A 100 -10.44 11.06 6.81
N ARG A 101 -9.42 11.16 5.95
CA ARG A 101 -8.09 11.66 6.34
C ARG A 101 -8.17 13.05 6.98
N ALA A 102 -9.00 13.93 6.42
CA ALA A 102 -9.26 15.25 6.99
C ALA A 102 -9.94 15.14 8.37
N GLY A 103 -10.96 14.27 8.51
CA GLY A 103 -11.63 14.04 9.80
C GLY A 103 -10.70 13.50 10.88
N LYS A 104 -9.80 12.57 10.54
CA LYS A 104 -8.76 12.08 11.46
C LYS A 104 -7.83 13.21 11.91
N ALA A 105 -7.46 14.13 11.01
CA ALA A 105 -6.51 15.21 11.32
C ALA A 105 -7.16 16.22 12.28
N THR A 106 -8.41 16.57 11.98
CA THR A 106 -9.21 17.46 12.82
C THR A 106 -9.37 16.88 14.21
N LEU A 107 -9.71 15.59 14.33
CA LEU A 107 -9.85 14.94 15.64
C LEU A 107 -8.55 14.93 16.43
N ILE A 108 -7.45 14.46 15.82
CA ILE A 108 -6.14 14.48 16.49
C ILE A 108 -5.83 15.90 16.98
N LYS A 109 -5.99 16.92 16.13
CA LYS A 109 -5.74 18.30 16.53
C LYS A 109 -6.67 18.77 17.65
N SER A 110 -7.98 18.58 17.53
CA SER A 110 -8.95 19.14 18.49
C SER A 110 -8.88 18.51 19.87
N THR A 111 -8.52 17.22 19.96
CA THR A 111 -8.56 16.50 21.25
C THR A 111 -7.19 16.25 21.83
N LEU A 112 -6.19 15.90 21.00
CA LEU A 112 -4.85 15.59 21.50
C LEU A 112 -4.16 16.88 21.95
N LEU A 113 -4.21 17.92 21.10
CA LEU A 113 -3.60 19.20 21.45
C LEU A 113 -4.28 19.80 22.68
N ALA A 114 -5.59 19.66 22.84
CA ALA A 114 -6.27 20.14 24.05
C ALA A 114 -5.78 19.45 25.33
N ILE A 115 -5.64 18.12 25.31
CA ILE A 115 -5.11 17.34 26.46
C ILE A 115 -3.65 17.73 26.75
N LEU A 116 -2.83 17.85 25.72
CA LEU A 116 -1.42 18.20 25.84
C LEU A 116 -1.23 19.64 26.32
N VAL A 117 -1.97 20.61 25.77
CA VAL A 117 -1.90 22.02 26.17
C VAL A 117 -2.30 22.18 27.63
N TYR A 118 -3.36 21.50 28.07
CA TYR A 118 -3.75 21.51 29.49
C TYR A 118 -2.67 20.93 30.41
N ALA A 119 -2.03 19.82 30.01
CA ALA A 119 -0.92 19.26 30.78
C ALA A 119 0.34 20.15 30.76
N MET A 120 0.63 20.78 29.62
CA MET A 120 1.78 21.69 29.44
C MET A 120 1.66 22.98 30.25
N ALA A 121 0.44 23.41 30.59
CA ALA A 121 0.21 24.58 31.44
C ALA A 121 0.82 24.42 32.84
N CYS A 122 0.92 23.19 33.35
CA CYS A 122 1.44 22.90 34.69
C CYS A 122 2.77 22.13 34.70
N PHE A 123 3.10 21.41 33.62
CA PHE A 123 4.28 20.53 33.58
C PHE A 123 5.04 20.62 32.26
N LEU A 124 6.37 20.51 32.31
CA LEU A 124 7.18 20.28 31.12
C LEU A 124 7.04 18.79 30.71
N LEU A 125 6.55 18.52 29.50
CA LEU A 125 6.43 17.15 28.99
C LEU A 125 7.83 16.59 28.68
N LEU A 126 8.07 15.32 29.05
CA LEU A 126 9.32 14.63 28.73
C LEU A 126 9.33 14.10 27.30
N ASP A 127 10.50 14.02 26.67
CA ASP A 127 10.66 13.54 25.29
C ASP A 127 10.10 12.13 25.04
N TYR A 128 10.21 11.24 26.04
CA TYR A 128 9.66 9.89 25.93
C TYR A 128 8.12 9.92 25.76
N LEU A 129 7.44 10.84 26.46
CA LEU A 129 5.99 10.96 26.48
C LEU A 129 5.49 11.47 25.13
N THR A 130 6.17 12.47 24.57
CA THR A 130 5.86 12.99 23.24
C THR A 130 6.08 11.95 22.15
N ASN A 131 7.13 11.14 22.25
CA ASN A 131 7.41 10.07 21.30
C ASN A 131 6.32 8.98 21.33
N GLU A 132 5.92 8.54 22.53
CA GLU A 132 4.87 7.55 22.69
C GLU A 132 3.52 8.06 22.18
N ILE A 133 3.17 9.31 22.50
CA ILE A 133 1.94 9.95 22.02
C ILE A 133 1.95 10.12 20.48
N ASN A 134 3.09 10.51 19.91
CA ASN A 134 3.26 10.57 18.45
C ASN A 134 3.09 9.20 17.80
N SER A 135 3.67 8.14 18.39
CA SER A 135 3.48 6.76 17.92
C SER A 135 2.01 6.36 17.92
N LEU A 136 1.25 6.67 18.98
CA LEU A 136 -0.20 6.41 19.04
C LEU A 136 -0.98 7.18 17.98
N CYS A 137 -0.64 8.45 17.75
CA CYS A 137 -1.28 9.27 16.73
C CYS A 137 -0.99 8.75 15.32
N GLN A 138 0.26 8.37 15.04
CA GLN A 138 0.66 7.75 13.78
C GLN A 138 -0.09 6.43 13.57
N ASN A 139 -0.16 5.59 14.59
CA ASN A 139 -0.93 4.34 14.53
C ASN A 139 -2.41 4.60 14.24
N PHE A 140 -3.05 5.58 14.87
CA PHE A 140 -4.45 5.94 14.59
C PHE A 140 -4.65 6.55 13.18
N TRP A 141 -3.70 7.39 12.75
CA TRP A 141 -3.69 8.00 11.43
C TRP A 141 -3.61 6.95 10.33
N TRP A 142 -2.64 6.04 10.43
CA TRP A 142 -2.34 5.01 9.45
C TRP A 142 -3.26 3.78 9.53
N ARG A 143 -3.87 3.48 10.69
CA ARG A 143 -4.88 2.41 10.81
C ARG A 143 -6.13 2.77 10.01
N GLY A 144 -6.23 2.24 8.80
CA GLY A 144 -7.47 2.10 8.04
C GLY A 144 -8.04 0.70 8.20
N THR A 145 -9.38 0.60 8.20
CA THR A 145 -10.19 -0.61 7.99
C THR A 145 -9.45 -1.95 7.96
N GLY A 146 -9.56 -2.68 9.06
CA GLY A 146 -9.41 -4.13 9.07
C GLY A 146 -7.96 -4.62 9.05
N ASP A 147 -7.63 -5.34 10.10
CA ASP A 147 -6.50 -6.23 10.20
C ASP A 147 -6.34 -7.07 8.91
N LYS A 148 -5.15 -6.98 8.30
CA LYS A 148 -4.60 -7.59 7.06
C LYS A 148 -3.94 -6.50 6.20
N LYS A 149 -2.63 -6.66 5.96
CA LYS A 149 -1.75 -5.91 5.01
C LYS A 149 -2.52 -4.94 4.10
N GLY A 150 -2.25 -3.65 4.26
CA GLY A 150 -2.99 -2.53 3.66
C GLY A 150 -3.44 -2.78 2.21
N LYS A 151 -4.76 -2.92 2.01
CA LYS A 151 -5.38 -3.11 0.69
C LYS A 151 -5.34 -1.86 -0.22
N ASN A 152 -4.87 -0.72 0.27
CA ASN A 152 -4.75 0.49 -0.54
C ASN A 152 -3.34 1.08 -0.49
N PRO A 153 -2.35 0.43 -1.14
CA PRO A 153 -1.06 1.06 -1.38
C PRO A 153 -1.26 2.39 -2.12
N SER A 154 -0.40 3.38 -1.82
CA SER A 154 -0.42 4.68 -2.51
C SER A 154 -0.35 4.49 -4.02
N TRP A 155 -0.86 5.45 -4.79
CA TRP A 155 -0.78 5.42 -6.27
C TRP A 155 0.66 5.21 -6.76
N GLY A 156 1.64 5.84 -6.10
CA GLY A 156 3.06 5.62 -6.38
C GLY A 156 3.48 4.17 -6.13
N TRP A 157 3.13 3.58 -4.98
CA TRP A 157 3.50 2.19 -4.67
C TRP A 157 2.82 1.18 -5.59
N ARG A 158 1.55 1.41 -5.97
CA ARG A 158 0.87 0.59 -6.99
C ARG A 158 1.61 0.64 -8.32
N SER A 159 2.03 1.83 -8.73
CA SER A 159 2.74 2.02 -9.99
C SER A 159 4.12 1.35 -9.96
N ILE A 160 4.84 1.44 -8.83
CA ILE A 160 6.13 0.77 -8.64
C ILE A 160 5.96 -0.75 -8.66
N ILE A 161 4.96 -1.30 -7.97
CA ILE A 161 4.72 -2.75 -7.96
C ILE A 161 4.34 -3.25 -9.35
N LYS A 162 3.46 -2.54 -10.06
CA LYS A 162 3.12 -2.88 -11.45
C LYS A 162 4.33 -2.82 -12.37
N GLY A 163 5.14 -1.76 -12.26
CA GLY A 163 6.38 -1.62 -13.03
C GLY A 163 7.37 -2.74 -12.73
N ARG A 164 7.54 -3.11 -11.45
CA ARG A 164 8.37 -4.24 -11.03
C ARG A 164 7.89 -5.55 -11.65
N ASP A 165 6.60 -5.84 -11.53
CA ASP A 165 6.03 -7.11 -12.01
C ASP A 165 6.22 -7.24 -13.53
N PHE A 166 6.00 -6.15 -14.28
CA PHE A 166 6.29 -6.10 -15.72
C PHE A 166 7.77 -6.32 -16.05
N ILE A 167 8.69 -5.68 -15.33
CA ILE A 167 10.13 -5.88 -15.54
C ILE A 167 10.55 -7.33 -15.22
N MET A 168 9.93 -7.95 -14.20
CA MET A 168 10.22 -9.33 -13.82
C MET A 168 9.79 -10.34 -14.90
N GLU A 169 8.76 -10.04 -15.69
CA GLU A 169 8.31 -10.91 -16.80
C GLU A 169 9.35 -11.01 -17.93
N ASP A 170 10.18 -9.98 -18.13
CA ASP A 170 11.19 -9.94 -19.20
C ASP A 170 12.64 -10.14 -18.67
N MET A 171 12.81 -10.32 -17.36
CA MET A 171 14.12 -10.63 -16.78
C MET A 171 14.52 -12.08 -17.02
N LEU A 172 15.78 -12.28 -17.38
CA LEU A 172 16.37 -13.61 -17.50
C LEU A 172 17.26 -13.92 -16.31
N TRP A 173 17.28 -15.17 -15.87
CA TRP A 173 18.17 -15.66 -14.83
C TRP A 173 19.39 -16.31 -15.46
N ARG A 174 20.60 -15.84 -15.10
CA ARG A 174 21.83 -16.56 -15.42
C ARG A 174 21.98 -17.75 -14.50
N VAL A 175 22.29 -18.91 -15.07
CA VAL A 175 22.51 -20.14 -14.31
C VAL A 175 23.85 -20.06 -13.56
N GLY A 176 23.78 -20.26 -12.25
CA GLY A 176 24.96 -20.42 -11.38
C GLY A 176 25.30 -21.89 -11.12
N SER A 177 26.56 -22.17 -10.77
CA SER A 177 27.02 -23.53 -10.41
C SER A 177 26.30 -24.10 -9.18
N SER A 178 25.75 -23.24 -8.32
CA SER A 178 24.91 -23.60 -7.16
C SER A 178 23.40 -23.36 -7.39
N SER A 179 22.95 -23.38 -8.65
CA SER A 179 21.59 -22.96 -9.03
C SER A 179 20.48 -23.72 -8.30
N THR A 180 19.52 -22.98 -7.75
CA THR A 180 18.27 -23.53 -7.21
C THR A 180 17.07 -23.27 -8.10
N LEU A 181 17.31 -22.83 -9.34
CA LEU A 181 16.26 -22.47 -10.28
C LEU A 181 15.48 -23.72 -10.74
N PRO A 182 14.15 -23.73 -10.59
CA PRO A 182 13.31 -24.71 -11.25
C PRO A 182 13.33 -24.48 -12.77
N VAL A 183 13.45 -25.55 -13.54
CA VAL A 183 13.57 -25.49 -15.01
C VAL A 183 12.37 -24.80 -15.66
N PHE A 184 11.15 -25.08 -15.18
CA PHE A 184 9.91 -24.61 -15.78
C PHE A 184 9.37 -23.29 -15.20
N CYS A 185 9.75 -22.94 -13.98
CA CYS A 185 9.23 -21.76 -13.29
C CYS A 185 10.15 -20.53 -13.39
N SER A 186 11.26 -20.65 -14.11
CA SER A 186 12.29 -19.62 -14.23
C SER A 186 12.56 -19.32 -15.70
N LEU A 187 12.70 -18.05 -16.04
CA LEU A 187 13.13 -17.62 -17.37
C LEU A 187 14.65 -17.60 -17.41
N TRP A 188 15.30 -18.69 -17.81
CA TRP A 188 16.76 -18.77 -17.91
C TRP A 188 17.25 -19.08 -19.33
N ILE A 189 16.32 -19.34 -20.26
CA ILE A 189 16.58 -19.59 -21.68
C ILE A 189 16.18 -18.34 -22.47
N PRO A 190 17.10 -17.67 -23.20
CA PRO A 190 16.84 -16.34 -23.78
C PRO A 190 15.72 -16.23 -24.82
N THR A 191 15.38 -17.32 -25.49
CA THR A 191 14.49 -17.31 -26.67
C THR A 191 13.12 -17.95 -26.40
N HIS A 192 12.87 -18.43 -25.19
CA HIS A 192 11.69 -19.27 -24.92
C HIS A 192 10.86 -18.76 -23.72
N PRO A 193 9.57 -18.43 -23.93
CA PRO A 193 8.67 -18.15 -22.82
C PRO A 193 8.43 -19.43 -22.00
N GLN A 194 8.20 -19.27 -20.69
CA GLN A 194 7.98 -20.38 -19.74
C GLN A 194 6.95 -21.41 -20.24
N THR A 195 5.89 -20.95 -20.91
CA THR A 195 4.81 -21.78 -21.45
C THR A 195 5.25 -22.71 -22.59
N GLN A 196 6.38 -22.43 -23.24
CA GLN A 196 6.92 -23.23 -24.35
C GLN A 196 8.03 -24.19 -23.92
N ILE A 197 8.51 -24.10 -22.68
CA ILE A 197 9.52 -25.02 -22.12
C ILE A 197 8.87 -26.37 -21.76
N MET A 198 7.54 -26.40 -21.59
CA MET A 198 6.79 -27.62 -21.30
C MET A 198 6.86 -28.60 -22.48
N GLY A 199 7.56 -29.72 -22.30
CA GLY A 199 7.53 -30.85 -23.22
C GLY A 199 6.17 -31.57 -23.22
N PRO A 200 5.91 -32.46 -24.19
CA PRO A 200 4.59 -33.05 -24.40
C PRO A 200 4.04 -33.92 -23.24
N ASN A 201 4.85 -34.36 -22.27
CA ASN A 201 4.46 -35.44 -21.34
C ASN A 201 4.92 -35.28 -19.87
N GLN A 202 5.08 -34.09 -19.30
CA GLN A 202 5.51 -34.00 -17.89
C GLN A 202 4.83 -32.86 -17.11
N SER A 203 3.91 -33.22 -16.21
CA SER A 203 3.75 -32.54 -14.93
C SER A 203 4.59 -33.32 -13.91
N PRO A 204 5.87 -33.00 -13.68
CA PRO A 204 6.64 -33.73 -12.71
C PRO A 204 6.06 -33.44 -11.31
N SER A 205 5.89 -34.49 -10.50
CA SER A 205 5.43 -34.40 -9.11
C SER A 205 6.43 -33.67 -8.19
N SER A 206 7.65 -33.41 -8.68
CA SER A 206 8.71 -32.66 -8.02
C SER A 206 9.35 -31.66 -9.01
N PRO A 207 9.68 -30.43 -8.59
CA PRO A 207 10.33 -29.45 -9.46
C PRO A 207 11.74 -29.90 -9.84
N VAL A 208 11.96 -30.22 -11.11
CA VAL A 208 13.30 -30.48 -11.65
C VAL A 208 14.12 -29.19 -11.61
N LEU A 209 15.29 -29.25 -11.00
CA LEU A 209 16.20 -28.10 -10.87
C LEU A 209 17.18 -28.05 -12.04
N VAL A 210 17.57 -26.84 -12.46
CA VAL A 210 18.58 -26.65 -13.51
C VAL A 210 19.91 -27.30 -13.13
N ALA A 211 20.24 -27.37 -11.84
CA ALA A 211 21.44 -28.02 -11.32
C ALA A 211 21.46 -29.56 -11.45
N GLU A 212 20.40 -30.18 -11.94
CA GLU A 212 20.36 -31.61 -12.30
C GLU A 212 20.76 -31.84 -13.77
N LEU A 213 20.82 -30.78 -14.58
CA LEU A 213 21.11 -30.82 -16.01
C LEU A 213 22.59 -30.57 -16.35
N PHE A 214 23.41 -30.18 -15.36
CA PHE A 214 24.84 -29.93 -15.54
C PHE A 214 25.67 -30.54 -14.40
N ASP A 215 26.93 -30.82 -14.68
CA ASP A 215 27.87 -31.32 -13.66
C ASP A 215 28.32 -30.16 -12.76
N ARG A 216 28.02 -30.25 -11.46
CA ARG A 216 28.33 -29.21 -10.47
C ARG A 216 29.83 -29.06 -10.22
N GLN A 217 30.63 -30.09 -10.48
CA GLN A 217 32.09 -30.05 -10.29
C GLN A 217 32.80 -29.48 -11.51
N MET A 218 32.33 -29.83 -12.71
CA MET A 218 32.95 -29.39 -13.96
C MET A 218 32.38 -28.07 -14.51
N GLY A 219 31.18 -27.66 -14.08
CA GLY A 219 30.51 -26.47 -14.60
C GLY A 219 30.12 -26.58 -16.08
N MET A 220 29.94 -27.82 -16.57
CA MET A 220 29.58 -28.12 -17.96
C MET A 220 28.23 -28.83 -18.02
N TRP A 221 27.44 -28.54 -19.05
CA TRP A 221 26.17 -29.21 -19.29
C TRP A 221 26.35 -30.71 -19.52
N ASN A 222 25.46 -31.51 -18.94
CA ASN A 222 25.37 -32.92 -19.29
C ASN A 222 24.56 -33.03 -20.60
N VAL A 223 25.29 -33.19 -21.71
CA VAL A 223 24.72 -33.24 -23.07
C VAL A 223 23.60 -34.28 -23.19
N HIS A 224 23.76 -35.44 -22.55
CA HIS A 224 22.77 -36.50 -22.60
C HIS A 224 21.51 -36.15 -21.80
N ALA A 225 21.67 -35.59 -20.60
CA ALA A 225 20.54 -35.15 -19.78
C ALA A 225 19.75 -34.04 -20.46
N VAL A 226 20.43 -33.04 -21.03
CA VAL A 226 19.80 -31.90 -21.73
C VAL A 226 19.04 -32.36 -22.98
N ARG A 227 19.63 -33.23 -23.80
CA ARG A 227 18.98 -33.74 -25.04
C ARG A 227 17.82 -34.70 -24.79
N ASN A 228 17.84 -35.43 -23.68
CA ASN A 228 16.70 -36.26 -23.27
C ASN A 228 15.57 -35.43 -22.67
N PHE A 229 15.88 -34.29 -22.05
CA PHE A 229 14.91 -33.45 -21.35
C PHE A 229 14.23 -32.42 -22.26
N PHE A 230 14.96 -31.82 -23.19
CA PHE A 230 14.44 -30.78 -24.09
C PHE A 230 14.31 -31.25 -25.54
N PRO A 231 13.35 -30.71 -26.32
CA PRO A 231 13.33 -30.88 -27.77
C PRO A 231 14.65 -30.45 -28.40
N ALA A 232 15.05 -31.10 -29.51
CA ALA A 232 16.36 -30.87 -30.15
C ALA A 232 16.67 -29.39 -30.42
N SER A 233 15.68 -28.60 -30.87
CA SER A 233 15.84 -27.16 -31.12
C SER A 233 16.16 -26.34 -29.86
N LEU A 234 15.65 -26.78 -28.71
CA LEU A 234 15.84 -26.11 -27.42
C LEU A 234 17.12 -26.59 -26.73
N ALA A 235 17.44 -27.88 -26.85
CA ALA A 235 18.63 -28.50 -26.26
C ALA A 235 19.91 -27.80 -26.73
N ASP A 236 20.04 -27.50 -28.04
CA ASP A 236 21.23 -26.80 -28.56
C ASP A 236 21.34 -25.37 -28.02
N THR A 237 20.21 -24.69 -27.77
CA THR A 237 20.20 -23.36 -27.14
C THR A 237 20.67 -23.46 -25.70
N VAL A 238 20.21 -24.48 -24.95
CA VAL A 238 20.61 -24.71 -23.55
C VAL A 238 22.10 -25.03 -23.44
N LEU A 239 22.64 -25.87 -24.32
CA LEU A 239 24.06 -26.25 -24.30
C LEU A 239 25.01 -25.06 -24.53
N ASN A 240 24.53 -24.00 -25.20
CA ASN A 240 25.29 -22.77 -25.44
C ASN A 240 25.24 -21.76 -24.27
N ILE A 241 24.49 -22.04 -23.21
CA ILE A 241 24.39 -21.15 -22.05
C ILE A 241 25.63 -21.33 -21.16
N GLU A 242 26.36 -20.25 -20.90
CA GLU A 242 27.49 -20.28 -19.96
C GLU A 242 27.01 -20.37 -18.50
N ILE A 243 27.61 -21.29 -17.74
CA ILE A 243 27.34 -21.47 -16.30
C ILE A 243 28.34 -20.63 -15.50
N GLN A 244 27.84 -19.73 -14.65
CA GLN A 244 28.67 -18.87 -13.82
C GLN A 244 29.01 -19.53 -12.48
N GLN A 245 30.20 -19.27 -11.93
CA GLN A 245 30.53 -19.66 -10.56
C GLN A 245 29.71 -18.86 -9.53
N GLY A 246 28.98 -19.57 -8.65
CA GLY A 246 28.19 -18.96 -7.57
C GLY A 246 26.67 -19.15 -7.73
N ARG A 247 25.90 -18.18 -7.24
CA ARG A 247 24.42 -18.18 -7.28
C ARG A 247 23.88 -17.56 -8.56
N GLU A 248 22.65 -17.91 -8.92
CA GLU A 248 21.93 -17.29 -10.03
C GLU A 248 21.84 -15.76 -9.90
N THR A 249 21.98 -15.07 -11.03
CA THR A 249 21.90 -13.60 -11.10
C THR A 249 20.87 -13.16 -12.13
N PRO A 250 20.03 -12.16 -11.82
CA PRO A 250 19.11 -11.60 -12.80
C PRO A 250 19.86 -10.78 -13.85
N ILE A 251 19.43 -10.90 -15.10
CA ILE A 251 19.94 -10.22 -16.28
C ILE A 251 18.78 -9.53 -16.99
N TRP A 252 19.07 -8.35 -17.50
CA TRP A 252 18.20 -7.65 -18.42
C TRP A 252 18.67 -7.87 -19.87
N PRO A 253 17.98 -8.71 -20.68
CA PRO A 253 18.45 -9.05 -22.03
C PRO A 253 18.33 -7.91 -23.06
N LEU A 254 17.53 -6.89 -22.77
CA LEU A 254 17.22 -5.81 -23.71
C LEU A 254 18.28 -4.70 -23.74
N ASP A 255 19.29 -4.79 -22.87
CA ASP A 255 20.42 -3.86 -22.83
C ASP A 255 21.74 -4.59 -23.04
N ARG A 256 22.65 -3.99 -23.82
CA ARG A 256 23.96 -4.60 -24.15
C ARG A 256 24.82 -4.82 -22.91
N SER A 257 24.65 -3.98 -21.89
CA SER A 257 25.36 -4.11 -20.62
C SER A 257 24.86 -5.26 -19.75
N LYS A 258 23.75 -5.91 -20.15
CA LYS A 258 23.03 -6.94 -19.36
C LYS A 258 22.47 -6.42 -18.02
N ALA A 259 22.60 -5.12 -17.75
CA ALA A 259 22.05 -4.44 -16.58
C ALA A 259 20.76 -3.71 -16.94
N TYR A 260 19.85 -3.60 -15.98
CA TYR A 260 18.62 -2.85 -16.17
C TYR A 260 18.91 -1.35 -16.26
N THR A 261 18.45 -0.71 -17.33
CA THR A 261 18.49 0.75 -17.50
C THR A 261 17.07 1.27 -17.65
N ILE A 262 16.79 2.45 -17.09
CA ILE A 262 15.45 3.08 -17.18
C ILE A 262 15.03 3.24 -18.65
N ASN A 263 15.98 3.57 -19.53
CA ASN A 263 15.73 3.73 -20.95
C ASN A 263 15.28 2.43 -21.63
N SER A 264 16.00 1.31 -21.40
CA SER A 264 15.65 0.02 -21.99
C SER A 264 14.32 -0.53 -21.44
N GLY A 265 14.06 -0.36 -20.14
CA GLY A 265 12.76 -0.67 -19.53
C GLY A 265 11.61 0.14 -20.13
N TYR A 266 11.81 1.46 -20.29
CA TYR A 266 10.80 2.33 -20.90
C TYR A 266 10.53 1.98 -22.36
N LEU A 267 11.56 1.69 -23.16
CA LEU A 267 11.41 1.26 -24.55
C LEU A 267 10.64 -0.06 -24.66
N ARG A 268 10.91 -1.02 -23.77
CA ARG A 268 10.17 -2.29 -23.72
C ARG A 268 8.69 -2.09 -23.41
N ILE A 269 8.36 -1.21 -22.46
CA ILE A 269 6.97 -0.84 -22.14
C ILE A 269 6.30 -0.19 -23.36
N LEU A 270 7.01 0.70 -24.05
CA LEU A 270 6.49 1.31 -25.28
C LEU A 270 6.24 0.27 -26.37
N ASP A 271 7.16 -0.67 -26.57
CA ASP A 271 7.03 -1.74 -27.55
C ASP A 271 5.88 -2.68 -27.20
N TYR A 272 5.70 -3.06 -25.93
CA TYR A 272 4.54 -3.82 -25.47
C TYR A 272 3.21 -3.12 -25.83
N HIS A 273 3.08 -1.83 -25.50
CA HIS A 273 1.88 -1.07 -25.84
C HIS A 273 1.71 -0.85 -27.35
N ASN A 274 2.81 -0.70 -28.09
CA ASN A 274 2.76 -0.58 -29.54
C ASN A 274 2.39 -1.92 -30.19
N GLU A 275 2.91 -3.05 -29.73
CA GLU A 275 2.55 -4.40 -30.20
C GLU A 275 1.08 -4.69 -29.94
N GLU A 276 0.55 -4.37 -28.76
CA GLU A 276 -0.88 -4.53 -28.47
C GLU A 276 -1.76 -3.63 -29.36
N ALA A 277 -1.34 -2.39 -29.62
CA ALA A 277 -2.09 -1.46 -30.47
C ALA A 277 -1.97 -1.77 -31.97
N THR A 278 -0.80 -2.25 -32.43
CA THR A 278 -0.51 -2.54 -33.84
C THR A 278 -0.90 -3.95 -34.28
N LYS A 279 -1.22 -4.85 -33.33
CA LYS A 279 -1.78 -6.19 -33.62
C LYS A 279 -3.04 -6.13 -34.49
N TYR A 280 -3.79 -5.04 -34.45
CA TYR A 280 -5.08 -4.89 -35.14
C TYR A 280 -5.06 -3.93 -36.32
N ILE A 281 -4.10 -3.00 -36.36
CA ILE A 281 -3.93 -2.04 -37.45
C ILE A 281 -2.42 -1.93 -37.75
N LYS A 282 -2.00 -2.40 -38.94
CA LYS A 282 -0.62 -2.29 -39.43
C LYS A 282 -0.29 -0.86 -39.91
N LEU A 283 -0.57 0.16 -39.09
CA LEU A 283 -0.15 1.55 -39.35
C LEU A 283 0.92 1.91 -38.32
N LYS A 284 2.16 2.06 -38.78
CA LYS A 284 3.23 2.60 -37.94
C LYS A 284 2.97 4.09 -37.74
N TRP A 285 3.07 4.56 -36.51
CA TRP A 285 2.80 5.98 -36.18
C TRP A 285 3.64 6.96 -37.00
N ARG A 286 4.84 6.57 -37.44
CA ARG A 286 5.74 7.37 -38.29
C ARG A 286 5.17 7.61 -39.69
N ASP A 287 4.38 6.67 -40.20
CA ASP A 287 3.81 6.75 -41.55
C ASP A 287 2.55 7.64 -41.57
N ILE A 288 1.90 7.85 -40.41
CA ILE A 288 0.79 8.81 -40.27
C ILE A 288 1.23 10.21 -40.71
N TRP A 289 2.40 10.65 -40.27
CA TRP A 289 2.91 11.99 -40.56
C TRP A 289 3.37 12.19 -42.01
N LYS A 290 3.52 11.10 -42.78
CA LYS A 290 3.85 11.15 -44.21
C LYS A 290 2.61 11.31 -45.11
N LEU A 291 1.40 11.14 -44.55
CA LEU A 291 0.16 11.28 -45.30
C LEU A 291 -0.03 12.73 -45.74
N GLN A 292 -0.39 12.95 -47.01
CA GLN A 292 -0.87 14.25 -47.48
C GLN A 292 -2.29 14.48 -46.97
N ALA A 293 -2.39 14.91 -45.72
CA ALA A 293 -3.65 15.15 -45.03
C ALA A 293 -3.59 16.41 -44.18
N ALA A 294 -4.76 16.92 -43.80
CA ALA A 294 -4.82 18.05 -42.88
C ALA A 294 -4.23 17.66 -41.50
N PRO A 295 -3.55 18.60 -40.79
CA PRO A 295 -2.94 18.33 -39.48
C PRO A 295 -3.89 17.73 -38.45
N LYS A 296 -5.17 18.12 -38.47
CA LYS A 296 -6.21 17.56 -37.59
C LYS A 296 -6.40 16.05 -37.82
N LEU A 297 -6.28 15.59 -39.06
CA LEU A 297 -6.39 14.17 -39.40
C LEU A 297 -5.16 13.40 -38.93
N HIS A 298 -3.96 13.97 -39.03
CA HIS A 298 -2.76 13.35 -38.46
C HIS A 298 -2.87 13.14 -36.96
N HIS A 299 -3.30 14.16 -36.21
CA HIS A 299 -3.52 14.04 -34.77
C HIS A 299 -4.62 13.03 -34.45
N PHE A 300 -5.71 13.02 -35.20
CA PHE A 300 -6.78 12.04 -35.02
C PHE A 300 -6.27 10.61 -35.25
N LEU A 301 -5.58 10.35 -36.35
CA LEU A 301 -5.01 9.03 -36.69
C LEU A 301 -3.96 8.60 -35.66
N TRP A 302 -3.11 9.52 -35.21
CA TRP A 302 -2.16 9.24 -34.14
C TRP A 302 -2.88 8.85 -32.85
N ARG A 303 -3.94 9.58 -32.48
CA ARG A 303 -4.76 9.28 -31.30
C ARG A 303 -5.47 7.94 -31.42
N PHE A 304 -5.96 7.62 -32.62
CA PHE A 304 -6.59 6.37 -33.00
C PHE A 304 -5.64 5.19 -32.84
N CYS A 305 -4.43 5.26 -33.41
CA CYS A 305 -3.40 4.22 -33.28
C CYS A 305 -2.85 4.06 -31.85
N ARG A 306 -2.98 5.07 -30.99
CA ARG A 306 -2.52 5.05 -29.59
C ARG A 306 -3.61 4.68 -28.58
N ASN A 307 -4.79 4.23 -29.01
CA ASN A 307 -5.93 3.97 -28.13
C ASN A 307 -6.22 5.15 -27.17
N SER A 308 -6.10 6.39 -27.67
CA SER A 308 -6.25 7.61 -26.86
C SER A 308 -7.55 8.38 -27.12
N LEU A 309 -8.43 7.81 -27.94
CA LEU A 309 -9.78 8.32 -28.14
C LEU A 309 -10.65 8.01 -26.92
N SER A 310 -11.60 8.90 -26.65
CA SER A 310 -12.52 8.82 -25.51
C SER A 310 -13.74 7.96 -25.85
N VAL A 311 -13.54 6.65 -26.02
CA VAL A 311 -14.63 5.68 -26.19
C VAL A 311 -14.96 5.00 -24.86
N ARG A 312 -16.21 4.58 -24.66
CA ARG A 312 -16.68 4.07 -23.34
C ARG A 312 -15.87 2.88 -22.83
N ALA A 313 -15.46 1.95 -23.68
CA ALA A 313 -14.60 0.83 -23.24
C ALA A 313 -13.28 1.34 -22.63
N LEU A 314 -12.62 2.31 -23.25
CA LEU A 314 -11.38 2.91 -22.76
C LEU A 314 -11.58 3.84 -21.56
N LEU A 315 -12.74 4.50 -21.44
CA LEU A 315 -13.07 5.31 -20.27
C LEU A 315 -13.31 4.44 -19.03
N HIS A 316 -14.05 3.34 -19.19
CA HIS A 316 -14.23 2.34 -18.13
C HIS A 316 -12.89 1.74 -17.72
N GLU A 317 -12.04 1.41 -18.70
CA GLU A 317 -10.69 0.91 -18.42
C GLU A 317 -9.82 1.91 -17.64
N ARG A 318 -9.98 3.21 -17.92
CA ARG A 318 -9.32 4.30 -17.18
C ARG A 318 -9.94 4.58 -15.80
N GLY A 319 -10.91 3.78 -15.37
CA GLY A 319 -11.56 3.90 -14.07
C GLY A 319 -12.53 5.09 -13.98
N VAL A 320 -12.95 5.65 -15.12
CA VAL A 320 -14.04 6.62 -15.15
C VAL A 320 -15.34 5.86 -14.92
N ALA A 321 -16.08 6.24 -13.87
CA ALA A 321 -17.37 5.66 -13.57
C ALA A 321 -18.35 5.95 -14.71
N ILE A 322 -18.63 4.93 -15.52
CA ILE A 322 -19.63 5.00 -16.59
C ILE A 322 -20.70 3.92 -16.38
N PRO A 323 -21.97 4.17 -16.76
CA PRO A 323 -23.06 3.22 -16.49
C PRO A 323 -22.96 1.90 -17.27
N SER A 324 -22.37 1.95 -18.48
CA SER A 324 -22.18 0.78 -19.33
C SER A 324 -21.07 1.03 -20.35
N THR A 325 -20.40 -0.05 -20.75
CA THR A 325 -19.40 -0.07 -21.82
C THR A 325 -20.02 -0.21 -23.21
N LEU A 326 -21.33 -0.50 -23.29
CA LEU A 326 -22.06 -0.71 -24.53
C LEU A 326 -22.04 0.54 -25.42
N CYS A 327 -21.93 0.31 -26.73
CA CYS A 327 -21.97 1.33 -27.76
C CYS A 327 -23.28 2.11 -27.73
N SER A 328 -23.16 3.43 -27.70
CA SER A 328 -24.32 4.33 -27.66
C SER A 328 -25.18 4.27 -28.94
N GLY A 329 -24.60 3.80 -30.06
CA GLY A 329 -25.31 3.69 -31.34
C GLY A 329 -26.06 2.37 -31.54
N CYS A 330 -25.45 1.24 -31.18
CA CYS A 330 -26.06 -0.08 -31.41
C CYS A 330 -26.53 -0.79 -30.15
N SER A 331 -25.97 -0.47 -28.97
CA SER A 331 -26.25 -1.11 -27.68
C SER A 331 -26.06 -2.64 -27.63
N MET A 332 -25.47 -3.26 -28.65
CA MET A 332 -25.25 -4.71 -28.73
C MET A 332 -23.84 -5.13 -28.28
N VAL A 333 -22.86 -4.23 -28.43
CA VAL A 333 -21.43 -4.53 -28.31
C VAL A 333 -20.73 -3.39 -27.57
N ASP A 334 -19.62 -3.68 -26.89
CA ASP A 334 -18.79 -2.67 -26.23
C ASP A 334 -18.26 -1.59 -27.20
N GLU A 335 -18.25 -0.35 -26.72
CA GLU A 335 -17.81 0.83 -27.45
C GLU A 335 -16.28 0.91 -27.51
N ILE A 336 -15.70 0.09 -28.37
CA ILE A 336 -14.27 0.15 -28.72
C ILE A 336 -14.06 1.01 -29.97
N ILE A 337 -12.85 1.55 -30.15
CA ILE A 337 -12.51 2.46 -31.25
C ILE A 337 -12.91 1.87 -32.62
N LEU A 338 -12.51 0.63 -32.91
CA LEU A 338 -12.83 -0.03 -34.18
C LEU A 338 -14.35 -0.23 -34.38
N HIS A 339 -15.07 -0.52 -33.30
CA HIS A 339 -16.52 -0.66 -33.36
C HIS A 339 -17.19 0.69 -33.66
N VAL A 340 -16.79 1.76 -32.99
CA VAL A 340 -17.36 3.11 -33.21
C VAL A 340 -17.16 3.58 -34.65
N PHE A 341 -15.99 3.33 -35.24
CA PHE A 341 -15.70 3.83 -36.58
C PHE A 341 -16.09 2.89 -37.71
N PHE A 342 -16.04 1.56 -37.53
CA PHE A 342 -16.24 0.60 -38.64
C PHE A 342 -17.24 -0.51 -38.31
N GLY A 343 -17.28 -0.97 -37.06
CA GLY A 343 -18.08 -2.14 -36.67
C GLY A 343 -19.56 -1.84 -36.43
N CYS A 344 -19.91 -0.64 -35.97
CA CYS A 344 -21.24 -0.27 -35.55
C CYS A 344 -22.20 -0.16 -36.75
N PRO A 345 -23.41 -0.74 -36.71
CA PRO A 345 -24.40 -0.60 -37.77
C PRO A 345 -24.65 0.85 -38.19
N PHE A 346 -24.68 1.77 -37.23
CA PHE A 346 -24.77 3.21 -37.50
C PHE A 346 -23.59 3.72 -38.33
N ALA A 347 -22.36 3.40 -37.92
CA ALA A 347 -21.15 3.82 -38.63
C ALA A 347 -21.06 3.22 -40.03
N ARG A 348 -21.45 1.94 -40.20
CA ARG A 348 -21.52 1.29 -41.52
C ARG A 348 -22.46 2.03 -42.47
N GLU A 349 -23.62 2.46 -41.99
CA GLU A 349 -24.57 3.20 -42.82
C GLU A 349 -24.05 4.60 -43.19
N VAL A 350 -23.33 5.27 -42.27
CA VAL A 350 -22.64 6.53 -42.57
C VAL A 350 -21.60 6.35 -43.66
N TRP A 351 -20.77 5.30 -43.57
CA TRP A 351 -19.79 5.00 -44.62
C TRP A 351 -20.47 4.65 -45.94
N ARG A 352 -21.53 3.83 -45.93
CA ARG A 352 -22.27 3.46 -47.15
C ARG A 352 -22.83 4.68 -47.90
N LYS A 353 -23.26 5.70 -47.17
CA LYS A 353 -23.76 6.97 -47.74
C LYS A 353 -22.66 7.97 -48.07
N SER A 354 -21.42 7.73 -47.65
CA SER A 354 -20.29 8.62 -47.89
C SER A 354 -19.76 8.42 -49.31
N PRO A 355 -19.44 9.51 -50.04
CA PRO A 355 -18.82 9.43 -51.37
C PRO A 355 -17.42 8.78 -51.36
N ILE A 356 -16.85 8.52 -50.19
CA ILE A 356 -15.51 7.94 -50.00
C ILE A 356 -15.58 6.41 -49.75
N ALA A 357 -16.77 5.82 -49.59
CA ALA A 357 -16.88 4.36 -49.35
C ALA A 357 -16.26 3.50 -50.45
N SER A 358 -16.36 3.92 -51.70
CA SER A 358 -15.77 3.23 -52.86
C SER A 358 -14.23 3.22 -52.83
N VAL A 359 -13.62 4.22 -52.17
CA VAL A 359 -12.16 4.39 -52.09
C VAL A 359 -11.58 3.56 -50.94
N LEU A 360 -12.30 3.42 -49.83
CA LEU A 360 -11.79 2.77 -48.62
C LEU A 360 -11.92 1.25 -48.61
N ASN A 361 -12.66 0.67 -49.57
CA ASN A 361 -12.86 -0.78 -49.76
C ASN A 361 -13.05 -1.53 -48.42
N VAL A 362 -13.88 -0.96 -47.53
CA VAL A 362 -14.01 -1.42 -46.15
C VAL A 362 -14.74 -2.76 -46.15
N ASN A 363 -14.02 -3.85 -45.88
CA ASN A 363 -14.63 -5.17 -45.83
C ASN A 363 -15.35 -5.37 -44.49
N TYR A 364 -16.68 -5.42 -44.51
CA TYR A 364 -17.54 -5.50 -43.32
C TYR A 364 -17.83 -6.94 -42.84
N SER A 365 -17.19 -7.95 -43.44
CA SER A 365 -17.66 -9.35 -43.40
C SER A 365 -17.08 -10.25 -42.32
N THR A 366 -16.23 -9.76 -41.41
CA THR A 366 -15.78 -10.58 -40.27
C THR A 366 -16.01 -9.87 -38.93
N PRO A 367 -17.17 -10.09 -38.29
CA PRO A 367 -17.39 -9.68 -36.91
C PRO A 367 -16.80 -10.67 -35.88
N GLY A 368 -16.30 -11.85 -36.30
CA GLY A 368 -16.09 -13.01 -35.42
C GLY A 368 -14.67 -13.22 -34.87
N ASP A 369 -13.62 -13.05 -35.66
CA ASP A 369 -12.26 -13.43 -35.24
C ASP A 369 -11.51 -12.34 -34.43
N TYR A 370 -12.13 -11.16 -34.28
CA TYR A 370 -11.54 -9.99 -33.61
C TYR A 370 -11.66 -10.02 -32.07
N TRP A 371 -12.23 -11.08 -31.50
CA TRP A 371 -12.90 -11.06 -30.19
C TRP A 371 -12.19 -11.71 -29.00
N ALA A 372 -10.90 -12.00 -29.06
CA ALA A 372 -10.22 -12.58 -27.90
C ALA A 372 -8.87 -11.93 -27.62
N LYS A 373 -8.76 -11.34 -26.43
CA LYS A 373 -7.53 -10.91 -25.75
C LYS A 373 -6.96 -9.57 -26.20
N VAL A 374 -7.59 -8.49 -25.73
CA VAL A 374 -6.83 -7.36 -25.19
C VAL A 374 -7.40 -7.10 -23.80
N HIS A 375 -6.80 -7.78 -22.84
CA HIS A 375 -7.14 -7.66 -21.43
C HIS A 375 -5.88 -7.16 -20.71
N LEU A 376 -6.05 -6.01 -20.05
CA LEU A 376 -5.30 -5.49 -18.90
C LEU A 376 -4.01 -4.72 -19.27
N ARG A 377 -3.58 -3.65 -18.57
CA ARG A 377 -4.14 -2.68 -17.60
C ARG A 377 -2.99 -1.70 -17.29
N PHE A 378 -3.31 -0.43 -17.00
CA PHE A 378 -2.47 0.44 -16.15
C PHE A 378 -2.77 0.23 -14.67
#